data_AF-A0A4V5NFY5-F1
#
_entry.id   AF-A0A4V5NFY5-F1
#
_cell.length_a   1.000
_cell.length_b   1.000
_cell.length_c   1.000
_cell.angle_alpha   90.00
_cell.angle_beta   90.00
_cell.angle_gamma   90.00
#
_symmetry.space_group_name_H-M   'P 1'
#
loop_
_entity.id
_entity.type
_entity.pdbx_description
1 polymer ?
#
loop_
_entity_poly.entity_id
_entity_poly.type
_entity_poly.pdbx_seq_one_letter_code
_entity_poly.pdbx_strand_id
1 'polypeptide(L)'
;MGKIKKVATDRHTATLSPFVDTFVKESVSTPLVNLPQKLAGFPQIWPYPRGDLYHWIPLLDRFDDLLERFNKEYGLNEGPQTQPFERRLLSGKHADEDVSTSPQELDTLGFSEEGDRELVESVVHFTRILHEHCGNRSLYASSGHISDLLNTTSLSLVRLSLKLALRLAQRYQVARYKASSSHAQSLLMVNHYNFNMDNLQKISMPFPKPAVSTAGSAAVTPGKGKEKATQAQAFNPSDLVTIAKGTETLASKGDIGAIHMVYYDKVPSETKPATAQPPSEASPATPTPARRTSNLGPSRDRPAAGGRSESAGDLSLTRVKSGEGESSASSAPKTFSITSTKIRETPAWALLREALPSVPAELRYELLNRIRIAKAFTSPDVPSQQVLEARLLAIANLSYAMGESKFQEKIGIPDSEEPRRFHLAQQLCDLLQPATNGQIGLSLETETTVLQTLEALLKSRHKISEVVDALAINVNHGVLYYELRKVIGTLHVEEHADRSHELRELEWREATFDLIHNLQIQHSQSRVGEKMVAAGIMGIMVEVL
;
A
#
# COMPACT_ATOMS: atom_id res chain seq x y z
N MET A 1 4.12 -26.62 2.54
CA MET A 1 4.27 -26.28 1.09
C MET A 1 5.30 -25.17 1.07
N GLY A 2 6.36 -25.22 0.27
CA GLY A 2 7.37 -24.16 0.33
C GLY A 2 8.57 -24.39 -0.59
N LYS A 3 9.16 -25.58 -0.51
CA LYS A 3 10.37 -25.90 -1.29
C LYS A 3 10.15 -25.92 -2.80
N ILE A 4 11.04 -25.24 -3.50
CA ILE A 4 11.03 -25.14 -4.95
C ILE A 4 11.41 -26.50 -5.54
N LYS A 5 10.42 -27.22 -6.07
CA LYS A 5 10.62 -28.56 -6.66
C LYS A 5 11.36 -28.57 -8.00
N LYS A 6 11.54 -27.40 -8.61
CA LYS A 6 12.17 -27.26 -9.93
C LYS A 6 13.67 -27.38 -9.77
N VAL A 7 14.31 -28.11 -10.69
CA VAL A 7 15.76 -28.34 -10.69
C VAL A 7 16.38 -27.59 -11.86
N ALA A 8 17.59 -27.06 -11.66
CA ALA A 8 18.37 -26.44 -12.72
C ALA A 8 18.67 -27.46 -13.84
N THR A 9 18.55 -27.01 -15.09
CA THR A 9 18.91 -27.78 -16.29
C THR A 9 20.30 -27.34 -16.77
N ASP A 10 20.89 -28.05 -17.73
CA ASP A 10 22.20 -27.70 -18.31
C ASP A 10 22.28 -26.26 -18.81
N ARG A 11 21.16 -25.70 -19.28
CA ARG A 11 21.09 -24.30 -19.71
C ARG A 11 21.22 -23.32 -18.56
N HIS A 12 20.66 -23.65 -17.41
CA HIS A 12 20.74 -22.83 -16.21
C HIS A 12 22.14 -22.96 -15.58
N THR A 13 22.69 -24.16 -15.50
CA THR A 13 24.04 -24.36 -14.91
C THR A 13 25.14 -23.72 -15.76
N ALA A 14 24.98 -23.62 -17.08
CA ALA A 14 25.94 -22.97 -17.97
C ALA A 14 26.20 -21.48 -17.66
N THR A 15 25.27 -20.78 -17.01
CA THR A 15 25.41 -19.36 -16.65
C THR A 15 25.76 -19.14 -15.18
N LEU A 16 26.01 -20.21 -14.41
CA LEU A 16 26.34 -20.13 -13.00
C LEU A 16 27.77 -19.57 -12.82
N SER A 17 27.86 -18.40 -12.17
CA SER A 17 29.15 -17.83 -11.77
C SER A 17 29.72 -18.59 -10.56
N PRO A 18 31.04 -18.88 -10.53
CA PRO A 18 31.69 -19.47 -9.35
C PRO A 18 31.49 -18.66 -8.07
N PHE A 19 31.45 -17.33 -8.18
CA PHE A 19 31.17 -16.45 -7.04
C PHE A 19 29.76 -16.70 -6.47
N VAL A 20 28.74 -16.76 -7.34
CA VAL A 20 27.35 -16.99 -6.90
C VAL A 20 27.20 -18.37 -6.28
N ASP A 21 27.80 -19.40 -6.90
CA ASP A 21 27.79 -20.76 -6.35
C ASP A 21 28.41 -20.82 -4.94
N THR A 22 29.56 -20.18 -4.77
CA THR A 22 30.27 -20.11 -3.48
C THR A 22 29.46 -19.33 -2.46
N PHE A 23 28.97 -18.15 -2.84
CA PHE A 23 28.17 -17.29 -1.97
C PHE A 23 26.89 -17.98 -1.51
N VAL A 24 26.18 -18.68 -2.40
CA VAL A 24 24.96 -19.43 -2.05
C VAL A 24 25.28 -20.57 -1.10
N LYS A 25 26.32 -21.38 -1.37
CA LYS A 25 26.73 -22.47 -0.48
C LYS A 25 27.08 -21.99 0.92
N GLU A 26 27.90 -20.94 1.01
CA GLU A 26 28.28 -20.33 2.28
C GLU A 26 27.07 -19.70 2.98
N SER A 27 26.20 -19.00 2.25
CA SER A 27 25.02 -18.35 2.82
C SER A 27 23.97 -19.35 3.28
N VAL A 28 23.94 -20.57 2.74
CA VAL A 28 23.04 -21.64 3.21
C VAL A 28 23.54 -22.24 4.52
N SER A 29 24.85 -22.39 4.69
CA SER A 29 25.46 -22.97 5.91
C SER A 29 25.76 -21.95 7.02
N THR A 30 25.75 -20.65 6.72
CA THR A 30 26.03 -19.59 7.71
C THR A 30 24.96 -19.55 8.81
N PRO A 31 25.30 -19.56 10.11
CA PRO A 31 24.35 -19.37 11.22
C PRO A 31 23.42 -18.17 11.06
N LEU A 32 22.18 -18.24 11.57
CA LEU A 32 21.21 -17.13 11.39
C LEU A 32 21.73 -15.79 11.93
N VAL A 33 22.49 -15.83 13.02
CA VAL A 33 23.09 -14.65 13.66
C VAL A 33 24.09 -13.92 12.76
N ASN A 34 24.76 -14.65 11.86
CA ASN A 34 25.75 -14.11 10.93
C ASN A 34 25.18 -13.89 9.52
N LEU A 35 23.95 -14.36 9.26
CA LEU A 35 23.33 -14.29 7.94
C LEU A 35 23.14 -12.84 7.46
N PRO A 36 22.65 -11.88 8.27
CA PRO A 36 22.50 -10.49 7.82
C PRO A 36 23.82 -9.88 7.35
N GLN A 37 24.91 -10.10 8.09
CA GLN A 37 26.24 -9.64 7.70
C GLN A 37 26.73 -10.31 6.42
N LYS A 38 26.48 -11.62 6.26
CA LYS A 38 26.81 -12.36 5.04
C LYS A 38 26.07 -11.80 3.82
N LEU A 39 24.78 -11.51 3.95
CA LEU A 39 23.96 -10.91 2.89
C LEU A 39 24.40 -9.48 2.57
N ALA A 40 24.72 -8.68 3.59
CA ALA A 40 25.24 -7.32 3.42
C ALA A 40 26.62 -7.29 2.73
N GLY A 41 27.39 -8.38 2.83
CA GLY A 41 28.66 -8.54 2.13
C GLY A 41 28.52 -8.86 0.63
N PHE A 42 27.31 -9.11 0.12
CA PHE A 42 27.09 -9.23 -1.31
C PHE A 42 27.30 -7.87 -2.00
N PRO A 43 27.86 -7.83 -3.23
CA PRO A 43 28.05 -6.58 -3.96
C PRO A 43 26.75 -5.76 -4.05
N GLN A 44 26.80 -4.56 -3.48
CA GLN A 44 25.66 -3.63 -3.40
C GLN A 44 25.18 -3.20 -4.79
N ILE A 45 26.12 -2.86 -5.68
CA ILE A 45 25.84 -2.65 -7.11
C ILE A 45 25.98 -4.01 -7.80
N TRP A 46 24.93 -4.45 -8.48
CA TRP A 46 24.91 -5.75 -9.16
C TRP A 46 25.99 -5.81 -10.26
N PRO A 47 27.10 -6.55 -10.06
CA PRO A 47 28.26 -6.47 -10.95
C PRO A 47 28.22 -7.53 -12.06
N TYR A 48 27.14 -8.31 -12.12
CA TYR A 48 27.00 -9.45 -13.01
C TYR A 48 26.03 -9.13 -14.16
N PRO A 49 26.10 -9.87 -15.28
CA PRO A 49 24.97 -9.96 -16.19
C PRO A 49 23.69 -10.36 -15.45
N ARG A 50 22.53 -10.18 -16.08
CA ARG A 50 21.24 -10.62 -15.52
C ARG A 50 21.36 -12.05 -14.99
N GLY A 51 21.14 -12.22 -13.68
CA GLY A 51 21.27 -13.51 -13.00
C GLY A 51 20.11 -14.47 -13.31
N ASP A 52 20.19 -15.69 -12.79
CA ASP A 52 19.13 -16.70 -12.91
C ASP A 52 18.72 -17.20 -11.52
N LEU A 53 17.43 -17.06 -11.14
CA LEU A 53 16.95 -17.54 -9.84
C LEU A 53 17.14 -19.04 -9.61
N TYR A 54 17.36 -19.85 -10.66
CA TYR A 54 17.71 -21.27 -10.47
C TYR A 54 18.98 -21.45 -9.63
N HIS A 55 19.94 -20.51 -9.71
CA HIS A 55 21.18 -20.55 -8.92
C HIS A 55 20.96 -20.27 -7.43
N TRP A 56 19.84 -19.63 -7.10
CA TRP A 56 19.52 -19.15 -5.77
C TRP A 56 18.54 -20.05 -5.02
N ILE A 57 18.03 -21.12 -5.66
CA ILE A 57 17.01 -22.02 -5.10
C ILE A 57 17.36 -22.49 -3.68
N PRO A 58 18.58 -22.99 -3.37
CA PRO A 58 18.90 -23.44 -2.01
C PRO A 58 18.77 -22.34 -0.96
N LEU A 59 19.18 -21.11 -1.30
CA LEU A 59 19.07 -19.97 -0.39
C LEU A 59 17.62 -19.47 -0.28
N LEU A 60 16.86 -19.48 -1.37
CA LEU A 60 15.44 -19.12 -1.37
C LEU A 60 14.61 -20.11 -0.54
N ASP A 61 14.88 -21.41 -0.63
CA ASP A 61 14.23 -22.42 0.22
C ASP A 61 14.59 -22.20 1.71
N ARG A 62 15.83 -21.81 2.01
CA ARG A 62 16.23 -21.44 3.38
C ARG A 62 15.48 -20.20 3.87
N PHE A 63 15.31 -19.18 3.02
CA PHE A 63 14.54 -17.99 3.35
C PHE A 63 13.06 -18.30 3.55
N ASP A 64 12.49 -19.19 2.73
CA ASP A 64 11.12 -19.66 2.87
C ASP A 64 10.89 -20.31 4.25
N ASP A 65 11.75 -21.27 4.62
CA ASP A 65 11.73 -21.95 5.91
C ASP A 65 11.93 -20.96 7.10
N LEU A 66 12.72 -19.89 6.91
CA LEU A 66 12.92 -18.84 7.92
C LEU A 66 11.69 -17.93 8.05
N LEU A 67 11.11 -17.48 6.94
CA LEU A 67 9.93 -16.63 6.91
C LEU A 67 8.71 -17.35 7.49
N GLU A 68 8.54 -18.65 7.20
CA GLU A 68 7.49 -19.47 7.81
C GLU A 68 7.64 -19.52 9.34
N ARG A 69 8.85 -19.78 9.83
CA ARG A 69 9.15 -19.82 11.27
C ARG A 69 8.90 -18.47 11.94
N PHE A 70 9.32 -17.36 11.33
CA PHE A 70 9.09 -16.02 11.87
C PHE A 70 7.61 -15.69 11.94
N ASN A 71 6.86 -15.93 10.86
CA ASN A 71 5.43 -15.67 10.85
C ASN A 71 4.70 -16.49 11.92
N LYS A 72 5.06 -17.75 12.08
CA LYS A 72 4.49 -18.64 13.11
C LYS A 72 4.86 -18.22 14.52
N GLU A 73 6.14 -17.92 14.77
CA GLU A 73 6.65 -17.50 16.09
C GLU A 73 5.93 -16.24 16.57
N TYR A 74 5.66 -15.29 15.67
CA TYR A 74 5.03 -14.00 15.98
C TYR A 74 3.52 -13.92 15.67
N GLY A 75 2.90 -15.04 15.28
CA GLY A 75 1.46 -15.13 14.98
C GLY A 75 0.99 -14.30 13.78
N LEU A 76 1.90 -13.90 12.89
CA LEU A 76 1.60 -13.04 11.74
C LEU A 76 0.78 -13.76 10.66
N ASN A 77 0.82 -15.09 10.62
CA ASN A 77 -0.02 -15.92 9.76
C ASN A 77 -1.48 -16.02 10.28
N GLU A 78 -1.76 -15.61 11.51
CA GLU A 78 -3.09 -15.70 12.14
C GLU A 78 -3.83 -14.36 12.17
N GLY A 79 -3.13 -13.25 11.91
CA GLY A 79 -3.67 -11.90 11.90
C GLY A 79 -2.71 -10.88 12.49
N PRO A 80 -3.21 -9.70 12.90
CA PRO A 80 -2.37 -8.63 13.44
C PRO A 80 -1.48 -9.06 14.61
N GLN A 81 -0.24 -8.58 14.61
CA GLN A 81 0.74 -8.83 15.67
C GLN A 81 0.24 -8.39 17.06
N THR A 82 0.26 -9.30 18.03
CA THR A 82 -0.20 -9.07 19.42
C THR A 82 0.89 -9.23 20.49
N GLN A 83 2.11 -9.50 20.07
CA GLN A 83 3.28 -9.68 20.93
C GLN A 83 4.48 -8.90 20.39
N PRO A 84 5.45 -8.52 21.24
CA PRO A 84 6.64 -7.83 20.77
C PRO A 84 7.49 -8.73 19.86
N PHE A 85 8.27 -8.11 18.98
CA PHE A 85 9.41 -8.79 18.38
C PHE A 85 10.54 -8.88 19.40
N GLU A 86 11.28 -9.97 19.34
CA GLU A 86 12.35 -10.31 20.27
C GLU A 86 13.51 -10.96 19.47
N ARG A 87 14.40 -11.67 20.17
CA ARG A 87 15.53 -12.43 19.61
C ARG A 87 15.29 -13.94 19.68
N ARG A 88 14.04 -14.40 19.58
CA ARG A 88 13.65 -15.80 19.84
C ARG A 88 14.16 -16.77 18.79
N LEU A 89 14.16 -16.37 17.52
CA LEU A 89 14.73 -17.17 16.45
C LEU A 89 16.25 -17.16 16.53
N LEU A 90 16.85 -16.01 16.77
CA LEU A 90 18.31 -15.86 16.89
C LEU A 90 18.89 -16.58 18.12
N SER A 91 18.16 -16.66 19.23
CA SER A 91 18.57 -17.38 20.45
C SER A 91 18.10 -18.84 20.50
N GLY A 92 17.22 -19.24 19.57
CA GLY A 92 16.63 -20.57 19.54
C GLY A 92 17.65 -21.63 19.14
N LYS A 93 17.54 -22.84 19.72
CA LYS A 93 18.31 -23.99 19.24
C LYS A 93 17.84 -24.37 17.84
N HIS A 94 18.69 -24.20 16.84
CA HIS A 94 18.43 -24.72 15.50
C HIS A 94 18.81 -26.19 15.41
N ALA A 95 18.16 -26.93 14.51
CA ALA A 95 18.35 -28.38 14.37
C ALA A 95 19.82 -28.77 14.07
N ASP A 96 20.64 -27.82 13.60
CA ASP A 96 22.04 -28.01 13.22
C ASP A 96 23.05 -27.32 14.18
N GLU A 97 22.60 -26.70 15.27
CA GLU A 97 23.47 -25.98 16.22
C GLU A 97 23.27 -26.46 17.67
N ASP A 98 24.31 -27.07 18.23
CA ASP A 98 24.30 -27.63 19.61
C ASP A 98 24.27 -26.54 20.70
N VAL A 99 24.58 -25.28 20.36
CA VAL A 99 24.75 -24.17 21.30
C VAL A 99 23.80 -23.03 20.94
N SER A 100 22.98 -22.60 21.89
CA SER A 100 22.16 -21.38 21.77
C SER A 100 23.03 -20.13 21.85
N THR A 101 22.85 -19.18 20.94
CA THR A 101 23.55 -17.89 20.96
C THR A 101 23.18 -17.08 22.20
N SER A 102 24.19 -16.55 22.89
CA SER A 102 23.98 -15.74 24.10
C SER A 102 23.48 -14.32 23.76
N PRO A 103 22.70 -13.66 24.63
CA PRO A 103 22.28 -12.27 24.40
C PRO A 103 23.45 -11.29 24.21
N GLN A 104 24.55 -11.49 24.94
CA GLN A 104 25.76 -10.66 24.85
C GLN A 104 26.44 -10.75 23.48
N GLU A 105 26.39 -11.92 22.85
CA GLU A 105 26.92 -12.13 21.51
C GLU A 105 26.05 -11.39 20.48
N LEU A 106 24.72 -11.43 20.62
CA LEU A 106 23.80 -10.68 19.76
C LEU A 106 23.99 -9.16 19.91
N ASP A 107 24.23 -8.67 21.12
CA ASP A 107 24.57 -7.26 21.36
C ASP A 107 25.90 -6.88 20.67
N THR A 108 26.90 -7.76 20.74
CA THR A 108 28.20 -7.56 20.09
C THR A 108 28.08 -7.54 18.56
N LEU A 109 27.16 -8.33 18.01
CA LEU A 109 26.82 -8.35 16.58
C LEU A 109 25.93 -7.17 16.15
N GLY A 110 25.51 -6.32 17.09
CA GLY A 110 24.76 -5.09 16.82
C GLY A 110 23.26 -5.26 16.63
N PHE A 111 22.67 -6.42 16.98
CA PHE A 111 21.23 -6.59 16.94
C PHE A 111 20.53 -5.77 18.02
N SER A 112 19.38 -5.17 17.71
CA SER A 112 18.52 -4.59 18.76
C SER A 112 17.72 -5.68 19.50
N GLU A 113 16.93 -5.28 20.48
CA GLU A 113 15.95 -6.16 21.17
C GLU A 113 15.00 -6.84 20.17
N GLU A 114 14.74 -6.24 19.01
CA GLU A 114 13.92 -6.82 17.93
C GLU A 114 14.77 -7.53 16.86
N GLY A 115 15.87 -8.18 17.25
CA GLY A 115 16.84 -8.77 16.32
C GLY A 115 16.23 -9.74 15.30
N ASP A 116 15.18 -10.50 15.65
CA ASP A 116 14.51 -11.38 14.68
C ASP A 116 13.85 -10.58 13.54
N ARG A 117 13.32 -9.38 13.83
CA ARG A 117 12.80 -8.48 12.79
C ARG A 117 13.92 -8.04 11.86
N GLU A 118 15.06 -7.64 12.41
CA GLU A 118 16.22 -7.16 11.63
C GLU A 118 16.77 -8.25 10.70
N LEU A 119 16.81 -9.49 11.18
CA LEU A 119 17.14 -10.67 10.36
C LEU A 119 16.17 -10.80 9.18
N VAL A 120 14.86 -10.74 9.43
CA VAL A 120 13.85 -10.86 8.37
C VAL A 120 13.89 -9.68 7.40
N GLU A 121 14.12 -8.46 7.89
CA GLU A 121 14.29 -7.27 7.05
C GLU A 121 15.47 -7.45 6.08
N SER A 122 16.60 -7.99 6.55
CA SER A 122 17.76 -8.32 5.70
C SER A 122 17.40 -9.34 4.61
N VAL A 123 16.67 -10.40 4.97
CA VAL A 123 16.23 -11.45 4.04
C VAL A 123 15.25 -10.92 2.99
N VAL A 124 14.26 -10.13 3.40
CA VAL A 124 13.27 -9.51 2.49
C VAL A 124 13.97 -8.52 1.55
N HIS A 125 14.89 -7.72 2.07
CA HIS A 125 15.68 -6.78 1.29
C HIS A 125 16.55 -7.51 0.25
N PHE A 126 17.29 -8.54 0.65
CA PHE A 126 18.11 -9.31 -0.27
C PHE A 126 17.27 -10.03 -1.35
N THR A 127 16.10 -10.55 -0.96
CA THR A 127 15.14 -11.15 -1.91
C THR A 127 14.66 -10.13 -2.95
N ARG A 128 14.43 -8.86 -2.56
CA ARG A 128 14.11 -7.78 -3.50
C ARG A 128 15.23 -7.58 -4.53
N ILE A 129 16.48 -7.53 -4.09
CA ILE A 129 17.66 -7.39 -4.99
C ILE A 129 17.69 -8.54 -6.00
N LEU A 130 17.51 -9.79 -5.55
CA LEU A 130 17.44 -10.94 -6.46
C LEU A 130 16.31 -10.78 -7.48
N HIS A 131 15.15 -10.28 -7.06
CA HIS A 131 14.03 -10.04 -7.96
C HIS A 131 14.26 -8.88 -8.94
N GLU A 132 15.13 -7.93 -8.65
CA GLU A 132 15.48 -6.83 -9.54
C GLU A 132 16.45 -7.30 -10.63
N HIS A 133 17.45 -8.11 -10.26
CA HIS A 133 18.56 -8.45 -11.16
C HIS A 133 18.54 -9.87 -11.74
N CYS A 134 17.69 -10.78 -11.24
CA CYS A 134 17.59 -12.15 -11.78
C CYS A 134 16.36 -12.37 -12.67
N GLY A 135 16.49 -13.28 -13.64
CA GLY A 135 15.41 -13.88 -14.42
C GLY A 135 14.72 -15.05 -13.70
N ASN A 136 13.81 -15.75 -14.39
CA ASN A 136 13.09 -16.93 -13.85
C ASN A 136 12.37 -16.70 -12.51
N ARG A 137 11.95 -15.45 -12.26
CA ARG A 137 11.25 -14.98 -11.06
C ARG A 137 10.04 -15.81 -10.62
N SER A 138 9.49 -16.65 -11.50
CA SER A 138 8.40 -17.62 -11.22
C SER A 138 8.75 -18.72 -10.24
N LEU A 139 10.03 -18.87 -9.92
CA LEU A 139 10.50 -19.83 -8.94
C LEU A 139 10.18 -19.42 -7.52
N TYR A 140 10.06 -18.12 -7.25
CA TYR A 140 9.82 -17.62 -5.89
C TYR A 140 8.46 -18.08 -5.36
N ALA A 141 8.48 -18.86 -4.29
CA ALA A 141 7.29 -19.48 -3.68
C ALA A 141 6.81 -18.78 -2.40
N SER A 142 7.63 -17.94 -1.78
CA SER A 142 7.36 -17.36 -0.46
C SER A 142 6.45 -16.13 -0.45
N SER A 143 5.77 -15.82 -1.56
CA SER A 143 4.90 -14.62 -1.65
C SER A 143 3.79 -14.59 -0.59
N GLY A 144 3.28 -15.76 -0.17
CA GLY A 144 2.32 -15.86 0.92
C GLY A 144 2.92 -15.43 2.27
N HIS A 145 4.14 -15.88 2.57
CA HIS A 145 4.83 -15.47 3.79
C HIS A 145 5.11 -13.96 3.83
N ILE A 146 5.44 -13.34 2.68
CA ILE A 146 5.58 -11.88 2.61
C ILE A 146 4.23 -11.17 2.83
N SER A 147 3.12 -11.77 2.37
CA SER A 147 1.79 -11.24 2.67
C SER A 147 1.47 -11.29 4.16
N ASP A 148 1.88 -12.34 4.86
CA ASP A 148 1.67 -12.48 6.31
C ASP A 148 2.48 -11.43 7.09
N LEU A 149 3.68 -11.07 6.63
CA LEU A 149 4.46 -9.97 7.21
C LEU A 149 3.70 -8.64 7.24
N LEU A 150 2.72 -8.43 6.35
CA LEU A 150 1.85 -7.26 6.38
C LEU A 150 0.94 -7.20 7.62
N ASN A 151 0.96 -8.19 8.52
CA ASN A 151 0.28 -8.14 9.81
C ASN A 151 1.15 -7.58 10.97
N THR A 152 2.41 -7.22 10.72
CA THR A 152 3.34 -6.68 11.74
C THR A 152 2.98 -5.28 12.26
N THR A 153 3.37 -4.86 13.46
CA THR A 153 3.28 -3.44 13.84
C THR A 153 4.42 -2.57 13.30
N SER A 154 5.50 -3.17 12.78
CA SER A 154 6.68 -2.43 12.31
C SER A 154 6.51 -1.82 10.92
N LEU A 155 6.69 -0.50 10.80
CA LEU A 155 6.60 0.19 9.51
C LEU A 155 7.77 -0.12 8.58
N SER A 156 8.98 -0.35 9.09
CA SER A 156 10.14 -0.71 8.27
C SER A 156 9.93 -2.06 7.57
N LEU A 157 9.44 -3.06 8.31
CA LEU A 157 9.13 -4.37 7.76
C LEU A 157 7.96 -4.33 6.77
N VAL A 158 6.92 -3.51 7.04
CA VAL A 158 5.82 -3.26 6.07
C VAL A 158 6.36 -2.65 4.79
N ARG A 159 7.19 -1.60 4.87
CA ARG A 159 7.76 -0.93 3.69
C ARG A 159 8.63 -1.89 2.87
N LEU A 160 9.52 -2.65 3.50
CA LEU A 160 10.35 -3.65 2.82
C LEU A 160 9.51 -4.74 2.14
N SER A 161 8.48 -5.24 2.84
CA SER A 161 7.56 -6.23 2.30
C SER A 161 6.80 -5.69 1.08
N LEU A 162 6.31 -4.44 1.14
CA LEU A 162 5.61 -3.80 0.03
C LEU A 162 6.51 -3.46 -1.16
N LYS A 163 7.79 -3.13 -0.93
CA LYS A 163 8.79 -2.95 -1.99
C LYS A 163 9.07 -4.26 -2.74
N LEU A 164 9.24 -5.38 -2.02
CA LEU A 164 9.33 -6.70 -2.64
C LEU A 164 8.03 -7.06 -3.36
N ALA A 165 6.88 -6.82 -2.72
CA ALA A 165 5.56 -7.04 -3.32
C ALA A 165 5.43 -6.29 -4.65
N LEU A 166 5.91 -5.04 -4.76
CA LEU A 166 5.81 -4.27 -5.99
C LEU A 166 6.49 -4.96 -7.17
N ARG A 167 7.69 -5.53 -6.96
CA ARG A 167 8.41 -6.30 -7.98
C ARG A 167 7.67 -7.58 -8.38
N LEU A 168 7.00 -8.23 -7.42
CA LEU A 168 6.15 -9.38 -7.68
C LEU A 168 4.88 -8.99 -8.46
N ALA A 169 4.25 -7.87 -8.10
CA ALA A 169 3.04 -7.34 -8.74
C ALA A 169 3.28 -6.97 -10.19
N GLN A 170 4.36 -6.24 -10.49
CA GLN A 170 4.79 -5.88 -11.84
C GLN A 170 4.89 -7.12 -12.75
N ARG A 171 5.53 -8.18 -12.23
CA ARG A 171 5.65 -9.45 -12.97
C ARG A 171 4.31 -10.16 -13.11
N TYR A 172 3.53 -10.23 -12.04
CA TYR A 172 2.22 -10.86 -12.06
C TYR A 172 1.31 -10.19 -13.10
N GLN A 173 1.35 -8.87 -13.21
CA GLN A 173 0.61 -8.12 -14.23
C GLN A 173 0.93 -8.61 -15.65
N VAL A 174 2.22 -8.73 -16.00
CA VAL A 174 2.66 -9.22 -17.32
C VAL A 174 2.15 -10.64 -17.59
N ALA A 175 2.19 -11.52 -16.59
CA ALA A 175 1.67 -12.87 -16.71
C ALA A 175 0.13 -12.88 -16.86
N ARG A 176 -0.57 -12.02 -16.10
CA ARG A 176 -2.03 -11.87 -16.11
C ARG A 176 -2.54 -11.41 -17.48
N TYR A 177 -1.85 -10.49 -18.15
CA TYR A 177 -2.22 -10.05 -19.50
C TYR A 177 -2.09 -11.13 -20.57
N LYS A 178 -1.17 -12.10 -20.38
CA LYS A 178 -1.02 -13.25 -21.27
C LYS A 178 -2.06 -14.35 -21.00
N ALA A 179 -2.71 -14.33 -19.83
CA ALA A 179 -3.67 -15.35 -19.43
C ALA A 179 -5.08 -15.04 -19.94
N SER A 180 -5.62 -15.94 -20.76
CA SER A 180 -6.93 -15.74 -21.41
C SER A 180 -8.14 -16.17 -20.57
N SER A 181 -7.96 -16.95 -19.49
CA SER A 181 -9.06 -17.49 -18.68
C SER A 181 -9.00 -17.05 -17.21
N SER A 182 -10.16 -16.90 -16.57
CA SER A 182 -10.27 -16.52 -15.16
C SER A 182 -9.61 -17.52 -14.20
N HIS A 183 -9.73 -18.82 -14.49
CA HIS A 183 -9.07 -19.87 -13.71
C HIS A 183 -7.54 -19.75 -13.76
N ALA A 184 -6.98 -19.49 -14.94
CA ALA A 184 -5.53 -19.27 -15.09
C ALA A 184 -5.07 -18.03 -14.31
N GLN A 185 -5.86 -16.95 -14.29
CA GLN A 185 -5.54 -15.76 -13.50
C GLN A 185 -5.51 -16.04 -11.99
N SER A 186 -6.45 -16.85 -11.48
CA SER A 186 -6.48 -17.24 -10.06
C SER A 186 -5.23 -18.05 -9.68
N LEU A 187 -4.81 -19.00 -10.52
CA LEU A 187 -3.57 -19.78 -10.30
C LEU A 187 -2.32 -18.91 -10.36
N LEU A 188 -2.27 -17.91 -11.25
CA LEU A 188 -1.14 -16.98 -11.34
C LEU A 188 -1.04 -16.12 -10.08
N MET A 189 -2.16 -15.70 -9.50
CA MET A 189 -2.17 -14.95 -8.25
C MET A 189 -1.57 -15.82 -7.12
N VAL A 190 -2.07 -17.04 -6.94
CA VAL A 190 -1.57 -17.96 -5.90
C VAL A 190 -0.08 -18.29 -6.08
N ASN A 191 0.39 -18.47 -7.32
CA ASN A 191 1.77 -18.90 -7.56
C ASN A 191 2.79 -17.75 -7.69
N HIS A 192 2.35 -16.50 -7.89
CA HIS A 192 3.29 -15.40 -8.18
C HIS A 192 3.07 -14.14 -7.35
N TYR A 193 1.89 -13.96 -6.75
CA TYR A 193 1.53 -12.77 -6.00
C TYR A 193 0.46 -13.11 -4.96
N ASN A 194 0.74 -14.09 -4.09
CA ASN A 194 -0.22 -14.60 -3.09
C ASN A 194 -0.44 -13.61 -1.94
N PHE A 195 -0.79 -12.38 -2.26
CA PHE A 195 -1.05 -11.30 -1.32
C PHE A 195 -2.53 -11.18 -1.00
N ASN A 196 -2.83 -10.91 0.26
CA ASN A 196 -4.16 -10.54 0.68
C ASN A 196 -4.52 -9.15 0.13
N MET A 197 -5.39 -9.11 -0.88
CA MET A 197 -5.77 -7.88 -1.57
C MET A 197 -6.54 -6.91 -0.67
N ASP A 198 -7.32 -7.42 0.28
CA ASP A 198 -8.07 -6.57 1.22
C ASP A 198 -7.14 -5.88 2.20
N ASN A 199 -6.04 -6.52 2.59
CA ASN A 199 -5.01 -5.93 3.43
C ASN A 199 -4.28 -4.80 2.69
N LEU A 200 -3.90 -5.03 1.43
CA LEU A 200 -3.32 -3.99 0.56
C LEU A 200 -4.29 -2.82 0.35
N GLN A 201 -5.57 -3.11 0.10
CA GLN A 201 -6.60 -2.08 -0.01
C GLN A 201 -6.69 -1.25 1.27
N LYS A 202 -6.74 -1.89 2.45
CA LYS A 202 -6.77 -1.19 3.74
C LYS A 202 -5.56 -0.29 3.98
N ILE A 203 -4.35 -0.69 3.55
CA ILE A 203 -3.14 0.16 3.61
C ILE A 203 -3.24 1.36 2.64
N SER A 204 -3.82 1.15 1.44
CA SER A 204 -3.91 2.16 0.38
C SER A 204 -4.93 3.28 0.66
N MET A 205 -5.87 3.05 1.58
CA MET A 205 -6.94 4.00 1.89
C MET A 205 -6.39 5.39 2.29
N PRO A 206 -7.14 6.46 2.04
CA PRO A 206 -6.85 7.78 2.61
C PRO A 206 -6.62 7.71 4.12
N PHE A 207 -5.80 8.62 4.64
CA PHE A 207 -5.56 8.69 6.08
C PHE A 207 -6.88 8.96 6.82
N PRO A 208 -7.02 8.53 8.09
CA PRO A 208 -8.22 8.79 8.86
C PRO A 208 -8.48 10.29 9.04
N LYS A 209 -9.74 10.70 8.94
CA LYS A 209 -10.17 12.04 9.35
C LYS A 209 -10.08 12.16 10.88
N PRO A 210 -9.64 13.31 11.42
CA PRO A 210 -9.73 13.58 12.86
C PRO A 210 -11.14 13.33 13.36
N ALA A 211 -11.29 12.75 14.55
CA ALA A 211 -12.61 12.69 15.18
C ALA A 211 -13.04 14.13 15.48
N VAL A 212 -14.14 14.57 14.87
CA VAL A 212 -14.72 15.86 15.19
C VAL A 212 -15.33 15.73 16.58
N SER A 213 -14.75 16.39 17.58
CA SER A 213 -15.40 16.58 18.87
C SER A 213 -16.77 17.21 18.63
N THR A 214 -17.84 16.43 18.81
CA THR A 214 -19.23 16.90 18.74
C THR A 214 -19.60 17.83 19.90
N ALA A 215 -18.67 18.14 20.81
CA ALA A 215 -18.79 19.16 21.82
C ALA A 215 -18.49 20.57 21.23
N GLY A 216 -19.43 21.15 20.48
CA GLY A 216 -19.35 22.59 20.17
C GLY A 216 -20.16 23.12 18.99
N SER A 217 -20.69 22.28 18.10
CA SER A 217 -21.49 22.75 16.97
C SER A 217 -22.96 22.96 17.36
N ALA A 218 -23.22 23.84 18.33
CA ALA A 218 -24.48 24.55 18.36
C ALA A 218 -24.49 25.53 17.17
N ALA A 219 -25.53 25.42 16.34
CA ALA A 219 -25.71 26.25 15.16
C ALA A 219 -25.66 27.75 15.51
N VAL A 220 -24.55 28.41 15.18
CA VAL A 220 -24.49 29.88 15.15
C VAL A 220 -24.88 30.31 13.74
N THR A 221 -26.09 30.85 13.61
CA THR A 221 -26.55 31.59 12.43
C THR A 221 -25.53 32.67 12.04
N PRO A 222 -25.17 32.82 10.75
CA PRO A 222 -24.14 33.78 10.34
C PRO A 222 -24.68 35.21 10.43
N GLY A 223 -24.30 35.92 11.49
CA GLY A 223 -24.39 37.36 11.57
C GLY A 223 -23.33 38.02 10.69
N LYS A 224 -23.72 39.00 9.88
CA LYS A 224 -22.82 39.81 9.05
C LYS A 224 -21.81 40.56 9.93
N GLY A 225 -20.60 40.01 10.06
CA GLY A 225 -19.44 40.65 10.67
C GLY A 225 -18.21 40.42 9.80
N LYS A 226 -17.64 41.50 9.26
CA LYS A 226 -16.45 41.48 8.41
C LYS A 226 -15.21 41.46 9.32
N GLU A 227 -14.89 40.31 9.90
CA GLU A 227 -13.59 40.06 10.52
C GLU A 227 -12.87 38.95 9.77
N LYS A 228 -11.67 39.30 9.27
CA LYS A 228 -10.77 38.41 8.55
C LYS A 228 -10.03 37.56 9.58
N ALA A 229 -10.76 36.69 10.28
CA ALA A 229 -10.14 35.62 11.05
C ALA A 229 -9.48 34.67 10.04
N THR A 230 -8.16 34.50 10.15
CA THR A 230 -7.41 33.50 9.40
C THR A 230 -7.94 32.13 9.81
N GLN A 231 -8.92 31.60 9.06
CA GLN A 231 -9.38 30.22 9.24
C GLN A 231 -8.17 29.33 9.03
N ALA A 232 -7.67 28.70 10.10
CA ALA A 232 -6.72 27.61 9.98
C ALA A 232 -7.35 26.57 9.05
N GLN A 233 -6.64 26.20 7.97
CA GLN A 233 -7.15 25.21 7.02
C GLN A 233 -7.44 23.92 7.78
N ALA A 234 -8.69 23.44 7.68
CA ALA A 234 -9.08 22.16 8.24
C ALA A 234 -8.20 21.05 7.64
N PHE A 235 -7.68 20.15 8.48
CA PHE A 235 -6.86 19.03 8.06
C PHE A 235 -7.61 18.20 7.01
N ASN A 236 -7.00 17.99 5.83
CA ASN A 236 -7.50 17.07 4.82
C ASN A 236 -6.58 15.84 4.78
N PRO A 237 -7.09 14.61 5.01
CA PRO A 237 -6.28 13.40 4.92
C PRO A 237 -5.73 13.08 3.51
N SER A 238 -6.25 13.76 2.50
CA SER A 238 -5.78 13.68 1.10
C SER A 238 -4.74 14.75 0.78
N ASP A 239 -4.39 15.64 1.72
CA ASP A 239 -3.28 16.60 1.59
C ASP A 239 -1.95 15.93 2.00
N LEU A 240 -1.36 15.21 1.05
CA LEU A 240 -0.13 14.44 1.25
C LEU A 240 1.08 15.35 1.47
N VAL A 241 1.07 16.55 0.87
CA VAL A 241 2.15 17.53 1.01
C VAL A 241 2.25 18.01 2.45
N THR A 242 1.13 18.42 3.04
CA THR A 242 1.08 18.83 4.45
C THR A 242 1.51 17.69 5.39
N ILE A 243 1.13 16.45 5.05
CA ILE A 243 1.49 15.25 5.84
C ILE A 243 2.98 14.94 5.77
N ALA A 244 3.59 15.01 4.59
CA ALA A 244 4.98 14.59 4.37
C ALA A 244 6.00 15.67 4.73
N LYS A 245 5.67 16.93 4.44
CA LYS A 245 6.59 18.08 4.55
C LYS A 245 6.32 18.97 5.76
N GLY A 246 5.27 18.70 6.54
CA GLY A 246 4.97 19.43 7.77
C GLY A 246 6.04 19.23 8.85
N THR A 247 6.42 20.31 9.53
CA THR A 247 7.36 20.31 10.66
C THR A 247 6.70 20.05 12.02
N GLU A 248 5.42 20.37 12.14
CA GLU A 248 4.63 20.08 13.33
C GLU A 248 4.17 18.62 13.33
N THR A 249 4.31 17.93 14.47
CA THR A 249 3.65 16.63 14.64
C THR A 249 2.15 16.84 14.45
N LEU A 250 1.53 16.10 13.53
CA LEU A 250 0.09 16.23 13.27
C LEU A 250 -0.78 15.96 14.51
N ALA A 251 -0.19 15.40 15.58
CA ALA A 251 -0.76 15.38 16.92
C ALA A 251 -1.16 16.77 17.46
N SER A 252 -0.47 17.87 17.07
CA SER A 252 -0.86 19.24 17.42
C SER A 252 -2.07 19.75 16.61
N LYS A 253 -2.41 19.09 15.48
CA LYS A 253 -3.47 19.47 14.55
C LYS A 253 -4.71 18.57 14.63
N GLY A 254 -5.12 18.24 15.86
CA GLY A 254 -6.43 17.65 16.15
C GLY A 254 -6.48 16.14 15.89
N ASP A 255 -6.58 15.37 16.98
CA ASP A 255 -7.08 13.99 17.13
C ASP A 255 -6.74 12.88 16.10
N ILE A 256 -5.84 13.09 15.13
CA ILE A 256 -5.34 12.04 14.20
C ILE A 256 -4.58 10.96 14.97
N GLY A 257 -4.05 11.32 16.14
CA GLY A 257 -3.44 10.38 17.08
C GLY A 257 -4.43 9.49 17.83
N ALA A 258 -5.74 9.80 17.80
CA ALA A 258 -6.77 8.94 18.38
C ALA A 258 -7.43 8.06 17.32
N ILE A 259 -7.98 6.94 17.78
CA ILE A 259 -8.74 6.02 16.94
C ILE A 259 -10.18 6.10 17.34
N HIS A 260 -11.07 6.29 16.37
CA HIS A 260 -12.52 6.19 16.53
C HIS A 260 -13.11 5.38 15.38
N MET A 261 -13.71 4.23 15.70
CA MET A 261 -14.33 3.31 14.75
C MET A 261 -15.78 3.10 15.14
N VAL A 262 -16.68 3.17 14.15
CA VAL A 262 -18.10 2.86 14.33
C VAL A 262 -18.43 1.69 13.44
N TYR A 263 -19.04 0.64 14.00
CA TYR A 263 -19.44 -0.54 13.25
C TYR A 263 -20.76 -1.09 13.76
N TYR A 264 -21.43 -1.86 12.93
CA TYR A 264 -22.70 -2.51 13.26
C TYR A 264 -22.43 -4.01 13.39
N ASP A 265 -22.96 -4.62 14.45
CA ASP A 265 -22.93 -6.08 14.54
C ASP A 265 -23.76 -6.66 13.40
N LYS A 266 -23.13 -7.44 12.53
CA LYS A 266 -23.88 -8.33 11.65
C LYS A 266 -24.44 -9.43 12.53
N VAL A 267 -25.76 -9.45 12.70
CA VAL A 267 -26.45 -10.62 13.29
C VAL A 267 -26.04 -11.83 12.44
N PRO A 268 -25.46 -12.90 13.01
CA PRO A 268 -25.16 -14.09 12.24
C PRO A 268 -26.48 -14.60 11.67
N SER A 269 -26.62 -14.59 10.35
CA SER A 269 -27.73 -15.29 9.70
C SER A 269 -27.53 -16.77 9.99
N GLU A 270 -28.37 -17.35 10.86
CA GLU A 270 -28.42 -18.79 11.03
C GLU A 270 -28.60 -19.44 9.65
N THR A 271 -27.54 -20.07 9.15
CA THR A 271 -27.62 -20.97 8.01
C THR A 271 -28.46 -22.16 8.46
N LYS A 272 -29.77 -22.10 8.21
CA LYS A 272 -30.64 -23.28 8.35
C LYS A 272 -30.04 -24.42 7.51
N PRO A 273 -29.83 -25.61 8.08
CA PRO A 273 -29.36 -26.76 7.31
C PRO A 273 -30.39 -27.09 6.24
N ALA A 274 -29.93 -27.13 4.99
CA ALA A 274 -30.74 -27.51 3.83
C ALA A 274 -31.16 -28.98 3.98
N THR A 275 -32.37 -29.19 4.48
CA THR A 275 -33.07 -30.48 4.38
C THR A 275 -33.74 -30.52 3.01
N ALA A 276 -33.32 -31.47 2.18
CA ALA A 276 -33.90 -31.71 0.87
C ALA A 276 -35.36 -32.16 1.01
N GLN A 277 -36.29 -31.37 0.46
CA GLN A 277 -37.66 -31.80 0.17
C GLN A 277 -37.90 -31.72 -1.35
N PRO A 278 -38.67 -32.67 -1.92
CA PRO A 278 -38.89 -32.80 -3.37
C PRO A 278 -39.84 -31.70 -3.89
N PRO A 279 -39.84 -31.45 -5.22
CA PRO A 279 -40.48 -30.27 -5.80
C PRO A 279 -42.00 -30.45 -5.85
N SER A 280 -42.75 -29.47 -5.33
CA SER A 280 -44.19 -29.34 -5.61
C SER A 280 -44.46 -28.14 -6.51
N GLU A 281 -45.51 -28.30 -7.29
CA GLU A 281 -45.92 -27.58 -8.50
C GLU A 281 -46.09 -26.06 -8.42
N ALA A 282 -46.06 -25.48 -9.63
CA ALA A 282 -46.04 -24.08 -9.99
C ALA A 282 -47.31 -23.28 -9.68
N SER A 283 -47.18 -21.95 -9.67
CA SER A 283 -48.24 -20.98 -9.97
C SER A 283 -47.62 -19.66 -10.49
N PRO A 284 -48.34 -18.89 -11.33
CA PRO A 284 -47.76 -18.30 -12.56
C PRO A 284 -47.27 -16.84 -12.44
N ALA A 285 -46.38 -16.49 -13.37
CA ALA A 285 -45.85 -15.15 -13.58
C ALA A 285 -46.81 -14.26 -14.39
N THR A 286 -47.01 -13.03 -13.92
CA THR A 286 -47.77 -11.98 -14.60
C THR A 286 -46.93 -11.34 -15.73
N PRO A 287 -47.45 -11.18 -16.97
CA PRO A 287 -46.67 -10.67 -18.09
C PRO A 287 -46.73 -9.14 -18.20
N THR A 288 -45.57 -8.50 -18.32
CA THR A 288 -45.42 -7.09 -18.72
C THR A 288 -45.35 -7.00 -20.26
N PRO A 289 -46.16 -6.17 -20.94
CA PRO A 289 -46.12 -6.08 -22.39
C PRO A 289 -44.99 -5.15 -22.86
N ALA A 290 -44.19 -5.65 -23.81
CA ALA A 290 -43.20 -4.86 -24.54
C ALA A 290 -43.88 -4.06 -25.66
N ARG A 291 -43.55 -2.77 -25.81
CA ARG A 291 -43.78 -2.01 -27.05
C ARG A 291 -42.48 -1.40 -27.56
N ARG A 292 -42.27 -1.65 -28.85
CA ARG A 292 -41.11 -1.35 -29.69
C ARG A 292 -40.88 0.14 -29.95
N THR A 293 -39.59 0.50 -30.02
CA THR A 293 -38.88 1.41 -30.96
C THR A 293 -39.60 2.61 -31.59
N SER A 294 -39.03 3.83 -31.49
CA SER A 294 -38.21 4.46 -32.55
C SER A 294 -38.00 5.98 -32.37
N ASN A 295 -36.78 6.41 -32.73
CA ASN A 295 -36.22 7.75 -32.98
C ASN A 295 -37.16 8.92 -33.31
N LEU A 296 -36.87 10.10 -32.73
CA LEU A 296 -36.50 11.35 -33.43
C LEU A 296 -36.24 12.48 -32.41
N GLY A 297 -35.28 13.36 -32.73
CA GLY A 297 -34.67 14.35 -31.84
C GLY A 297 -35.43 15.69 -31.68
N PRO A 298 -34.72 16.83 -31.58
CA PRO A 298 -34.88 17.74 -30.45
C PRO A 298 -35.60 19.05 -30.79
N SER A 299 -36.31 19.67 -29.83
CA SER A 299 -36.34 21.13 -29.64
C SER A 299 -37.19 21.58 -28.43
N ARG A 300 -36.58 22.50 -27.68
CA ARG A 300 -37.08 23.75 -27.08
C ARG A 300 -38.62 23.90 -26.95
N ASP A 301 -39.11 24.13 -25.74
CA ASP A 301 -39.57 25.46 -25.30
C ASP A 301 -40.06 25.46 -23.83
N ARG A 302 -39.72 26.54 -23.12
CA ARG A 302 -40.34 27.01 -21.86
C ARG A 302 -41.64 27.78 -22.25
N PRO A 303 -42.65 28.00 -21.37
CA PRO A 303 -42.45 28.71 -20.10
C PRO A 303 -43.39 28.30 -18.93
N ALA A 304 -43.15 29.00 -17.82
CA ALA A 304 -43.79 28.92 -16.51
C ALA A 304 -45.22 29.50 -16.46
N ALA A 305 -45.98 29.11 -15.43
CA ALA A 305 -46.39 29.97 -14.31
C ALA A 305 -47.74 29.56 -13.72
N GLY A 306 -47.81 29.60 -12.38
CA GLY A 306 -49.00 30.04 -11.67
C GLY A 306 -49.87 28.94 -11.04
N GLY A 307 -50.23 29.16 -9.78
CA GLY A 307 -51.44 28.57 -9.20
C GLY A 307 -51.28 28.01 -7.80
N ARG A 308 -51.34 28.88 -6.80
CA ARG A 308 -51.56 28.55 -5.38
C ARG A 308 -52.84 27.73 -5.20
N SER A 309 -52.88 26.81 -4.24
CA SER A 309 -53.65 26.99 -2.99
C SER A 309 -53.83 25.67 -2.22
N GLU A 310 -53.94 25.87 -0.91
CA GLU A 310 -54.02 25.01 0.25
C GLU A 310 -55.11 23.93 0.20
N SER A 311 -54.86 22.80 0.86
CA SER A 311 -55.90 22.17 1.66
C SER A 311 -55.32 21.49 2.90
N ALA A 312 -56.05 21.64 3.99
CA ALA A 312 -55.69 21.35 5.34
C ALA A 312 -55.93 19.89 5.73
N GLY A 313 -55.14 19.45 6.72
CA GLY A 313 -55.47 18.49 7.77
C GLY A 313 -56.29 17.24 7.43
N ASP A 314 -55.66 16.08 7.58
CA ASP A 314 -56.35 15.01 8.30
C ASP A 314 -55.38 14.21 9.18
N LEU A 315 -55.68 14.19 10.47
CA LEU A 315 -54.97 13.48 11.53
C LEU A 315 -55.60 12.09 11.64
N SER A 316 -54.89 11.04 11.21
CA SER A 316 -55.28 9.66 11.52
C SER A 316 -54.40 9.07 12.61
N LEU A 317 -54.98 9.07 13.82
CA LEU A 317 -54.56 8.37 15.02
C LEU A 317 -54.37 6.86 14.74
N THR A 318 -53.14 6.36 14.85
CA THR A 318 -52.89 4.91 14.94
C THR A 318 -52.52 4.51 16.38
N ARG A 319 -53.58 4.06 17.05
CA ARG A 319 -53.67 3.10 18.16
C ARG A 319 -52.34 2.47 18.65
N VAL A 320 -51.94 2.87 19.85
CA VAL A 320 -50.99 2.14 20.70
C VAL A 320 -51.60 0.79 21.07
N LYS A 321 -50.93 -0.30 20.66
CA LYS A 321 -51.10 -1.63 21.26
C LYS A 321 -49.88 -1.87 22.15
N SER A 322 -50.12 -1.85 23.46
CA SER A 322 -49.24 -2.42 24.47
C SER A 322 -49.21 -3.95 24.29
N GLY A 323 -48.04 -4.48 23.90
CA GLY A 323 -47.75 -5.91 23.89
C GLY A 323 -46.35 -6.12 24.47
N GLU A 324 -46.29 -6.89 25.54
CA GLU A 324 -45.10 -7.21 26.31
C GLU A 324 -44.06 -7.99 25.47
N GLY A 325 -42.79 -7.59 25.62
CA GLY A 325 -41.66 -8.51 25.75
C GLY A 325 -41.32 -9.46 24.61
N GLU A 326 -40.83 -8.94 23.48
CA GLU A 326 -39.77 -9.62 22.73
C GLU A 326 -38.69 -8.61 22.35
N SER A 327 -37.48 -8.84 22.87
CA SER A 327 -36.29 -8.06 22.59
C SER A 327 -35.92 -8.18 21.11
N SER A 328 -36.45 -7.29 20.27
CA SER A 328 -35.87 -7.04 18.96
C SER A 328 -34.46 -6.49 19.20
N ALA A 329 -33.44 -7.32 18.96
CA ALA A 329 -32.05 -6.92 19.04
C ALA A 329 -31.82 -5.73 18.11
N SER A 330 -31.78 -4.52 18.68
CA SER A 330 -31.48 -3.31 17.93
C SER A 330 -30.03 -3.40 17.44
N SER A 331 -29.83 -3.36 16.12
CA SER A 331 -28.51 -3.16 15.48
C SER A 331 -28.05 -1.71 15.73
N ALA A 332 -27.81 -1.37 17.00
CA ALA A 332 -27.25 -0.08 17.38
C ALA A 332 -25.78 -0.01 16.94
N PRO A 333 -25.29 1.14 16.46
CA PRO A 333 -23.89 1.30 16.14
C PRO A 333 -23.04 1.11 17.40
N LYS A 334 -22.07 0.20 17.34
CA LYS A 334 -21.02 0.06 18.35
C LYS A 334 -19.87 0.99 18.00
N THR A 335 -19.38 1.68 19.02
CA THR A 335 -18.23 2.57 18.91
C THR A 335 -17.04 1.96 19.64
N PHE A 336 -15.89 1.94 18.97
CA PHE A 336 -14.60 1.57 19.54
C PHE A 336 -13.66 2.77 19.45
N SER A 337 -13.00 3.13 20.54
CA SER A 337 -12.05 4.24 20.55
C SER A 337 -10.80 3.97 21.38
N ILE A 338 -9.68 4.56 20.94
CA ILE A 338 -8.41 4.61 21.67
C ILE A 338 -7.95 6.06 21.68
N THR A 339 -7.64 6.60 22.86
CA THR A 339 -7.19 7.99 23.01
C THR A 339 -5.78 8.19 22.48
N SER A 340 -5.49 9.41 22.01
CA SER A 340 -4.15 9.79 21.52
C SER A 340 -3.04 9.58 22.57
N THR A 341 -3.32 9.87 23.84
CA THR A 341 -2.38 9.62 24.95
C THR A 341 -2.02 8.14 25.07
N LYS A 342 -3.03 7.25 25.06
CA LYS A 342 -2.81 5.81 25.14
C LYS A 342 -2.06 5.29 23.91
N ILE A 343 -2.38 5.81 22.72
CA ILE A 343 -1.66 5.51 21.49
C ILE A 343 -0.18 5.89 21.64
N ARG A 344 0.14 7.06 22.18
CA ARG A 344 1.54 7.49 22.35
C ARG A 344 2.31 6.58 23.32
N GLU A 345 1.74 6.31 24.49
CA GLU A 345 2.43 5.66 25.62
C GLU A 345 2.54 4.13 25.51
N THR A 346 1.61 3.47 24.82
CA THR A 346 1.55 2.00 24.79
C THR A 346 2.09 1.44 23.48
N PRO A 347 3.00 0.45 23.47
CA PRO A 347 3.46 -0.18 22.23
C PRO A 347 2.31 -0.72 21.35
N ALA A 348 2.48 -0.65 20.03
CA ALA A 348 1.42 -0.99 19.08
C ALA A 348 0.89 -2.43 19.23
N TRP A 349 1.76 -3.40 19.49
CA TRP A 349 1.38 -4.80 19.69
C TRP A 349 0.51 -4.98 20.95
N ALA A 350 0.78 -4.21 22.01
CA ALA A 350 0.04 -4.29 23.26
C ALA A 350 -1.36 -3.68 23.10
N LEU A 351 -1.47 -2.58 22.36
CA LEU A 351 -2.76 -1.98 21.98
C LEU A 351 -3.62 -2.97 21.19
N LEU A 352 -3.03 -3.68 20.23
CA LEU A 352 -3.73 -4.71 19.45
C LEU A 352 -4.17 -5.87 20.32
N ARG A 353 -3.28 -6.40 21.16
CA ARG A 353 -3.61 -7.50 22.09
C ARG A 353 -4.83 -7.17 22.95
N GLU A 354 -4.92 -5.94 23.46
CA GLU A 354 -6.05 -5.49 24.26
C GLU A 354 -7.32 -5.28 23.41
N ALA A 355 -7.19 -4.70 22.22
CA ALA A 355 -8.32 -4.27 21.41
C ALA A 355 -8.97 -5.38 20.58
N LEU A 356 -8.20 -6.33 20.04
CA LEU A 356 -8.70 -7.33 19.07
C LEU A 356 -9.86 -8.20 19.58
N PRO A 357 -9.95 -8.61 20.86
CA PRO A 357 -11.11 -9.34 21.37
C PRO A 357 -12.43 -8.55 21.29
N SER A 358 -12.35 -7.22 21.28
CA SER A 358 -13.51 -6.31 21.26
C SER A 358 -13.91 -5.84 19.86
N VAL A 359 -13.18 -6.26 18.82
CA VAL A 359 -13.39 -5.80 17.43
C VAL A 359 -13.69 -6.99 16.50
N PRO A 360 -14.71 -6.88 15.63
CA PRO A 360 -15.04 -7.92 14.64
C PRO A 360 -13.85 -8.31 13.75
N ALA A 361 -13.81 -9.59 13.36
CA ALA A 361 -12.67 -10.17 12.64
C ALA A 361 -12.30 -9.40 11.35
N GLU A 362 -13.31 -8.97 10.60
CA GLU A 362 -13.18 -8.22 9.35
C GLU A 362 -12.56 -6.82 9.52
N LEU A 363 -12.65 -6.23 10.72
CA LEU A 363 -12.12 -4.90 11.05
C LEU A 363 -10.75 -4.94 11.73
N ARG A 364 -10.26 -6.12 12.11
CA ARG A 364 -8.99 -6.27 12.85
C ARG A 364 -7.79 -5.70 12.10
N TYR A 365 -7.71 -5.95 10.79
CA TYR A 365 -6.62 -5.38 9.98
C TYR A 365 -6.78 -3.86 9.78
N GLU A 366 -8.02 -3.37 9.68
CA GLU A 366 -8.26 -1.92 9.62
C GLU A 366 -7.77 -1.25 10.91
N LEU A 367 -8.06 -1.84 12.07
CA LEU A 367 -7.56 -1.39 13.36
C LEU A 367 -6.03 -1.39 13.40
N LEU A 368 -5.37 -2.46 12.94
CA LEU A 368 -3.90 -2.51 12.82
C LEU A 368 -3.37 -1.33 12.00
N ASN A 369 -3.93 -1.09 10.81
CA ASN A 369 -3.47 0.01 9.96
C ASN A 369 -3.72 1.37 10.63
N ARG A 370 -4.86 1.56 11.28
CA ARG A 370 -5.16 2.78 12.04
C ARG A 370 -4.18 2.99 13.20
N ILE A 371 -3.79 1.94 13.93
CA ILE A 371 -2.79 2.02 15.00
C ILE A 371 -1.42 2.40 14.43
N ARG A 372 -0.98 1.80 13.32
CA ARG A 372 0.28 2.18 12.66
C ARG A 372 0.30 3.67 12.28
N ILE A 373 -0.80 4.14 11.68
CA ILE A 373 -0.97 5.53 11.27
C ILE A 373 -0.95 6.46 12.50
N ALA A 374 -1.75 6.17 13.51
CA ALA A 374 -1.82 6.98 14.73
C ALA A 374 -0.48 7.01 15.48
N LYS A 375 0.25 5.89 15.50
CA LYS A 375 1.62 5.81 16.06
C LYS A 375 2.61 6.69 15.28
N ALA A 376 2.57 6.65 13.95
CA ALA A 376 3.43 7.51 13.12
C ALA A 376 3.18 9.00 13.35
N PHE A 377 1.93 9.40 13.63
CA PHE A 377 1.59 10.80 13.87
C PHE A 377 1.77 11.28 15.32
N THR A 378 1.98 10.37 16.26
CA THR A 378 2.15 10.69 17.70
C THR A 378 3.56 10.44 18.22
N SER A 379 4.37 9.65 17.52
CA SER A 379 5.77 9.39 17.86
C SER A 379 6.67 10.43 17.18
N PRO A 380 7.61 11.07 17.92
CA PRO A 380 8.60 11.96 17.32
C PRO A 380 9.64 11.19 16.47
N ASP A 381 9.86 9.92 16.78
CA ASP A 381 10.94 9.11 16.20
C ASP A 381 10.52 8.42 14.89
N VAL A 382 9.23 8.42 14.56
CA VAL A 382 8.67 7.77 13.37
C VAL A 382 8.22 8.83 12.36
N PRO A 383 8.92 9.00 11.21
CA PRO A 383 8.55 10.01 10.23
C PRO A 383 7.19 9.73 9.59
N SER A 384 6.36 10.77 9.43
CA SER A 384 5.11 10.72 8.65
C SER A 384 5.34 10.28 7.19
N GLN A 385 6.52 10.57 6.66
CA GLN A 385 6.94 10.11 5.34
C GLN A 385 6.97 8.57 5.24
N GLN A 386 7.30 7.84 6.30
CA GLN A 386 7.32 6.38 6.26
C GLN A 386 5.94 5.75 6.12
N VAL A 387 4.93 6.31 6.81
CA VAL A 387 3.55 5.82 6.68
C VAL A 387 2.96 6.23 5.32
N LEU A 388 3.34 7.39 4.79
CA LEU A 388 3.02 7.79 3.43
C LEU A 388 3.62 6.81 2.42
N GLU A 389 4.90 6.45 2.55
CA GLU A 389 5.53 5.45 1.68
C GLU A 389 4.79 4.12 1.70
N ALA A 390 4.39 3.62 2.87
CA ALA A 390 3.62 2.38 2.97
C ALA A 390 2.28 2.48 2.21
N ARG A 391 1.57 3.61 2.33
CA ARG A 391 0.34 3.86 1.56
C ARG A 391 0.59 3.90 0.06
N LEU A 392 1.60 4.65 -0.38
CA LEU A 392 1.94 4.82 -1.79
C LEU A 392 2.39 3.50 -2.43
N LEU A 393 3.23 2.72 -1.76
CA LEU A 393 3.62 1.38 -2.20
C LEU A 393 2.41 0.45 -2.30
N ALA A 394 1.45 0.52 -1.38
CA ALA A 394 0.22 -0.26 -1.47
C ALA A 394 -0.63 0.14 -2.69
N ILE A 395 -0.76 1.45 -2.97
CA ILE A 395 -1.45 1.92 -4.19
C ILE A 395 -0.73 1.39 -5.44
N ALA A 396 0.60 1.53 -5.51
CA ALA A 396 1.40 1.05 -6.64
C ALA A 396 1.20 -0.47 -6.86
N ASN A 397 1.24 -1.26 -5.79
CA ASN A 397 0.96 -2.69 -5.81
C ASN A 397 -0.43 -3.00 -6.39
N LEU A 398 -1.48 -2.28 -5.93
CA LEU A 398 -2.85 -2.46 -6.42
C LEU A 398 -2.99 -2.09 -7.90
N SER A 399 -2.31 -1.05 -8.38
CA SER A 399 -2.31 -0.65 -9.80
C SER A 399 -1.79 -1.76 -10.71
N TYR A 400 -0.80 -2.53 -10.24
CA TYR A 400 -0.26 -3.67 -10.98
C TYR A 400 -1.09 -4.95 -10.81
N ALA A 401 -1.61 -5.20 -9.61
CA ALA A 401 -2.25 -6.46 -9.26
C ALA A 401 -3.74 -6.53 -9.63
N MET A 402 -4.45 -5.40 -9.61
CA MET A 402 -5.89 -5.38 -9.87
C MET A 402 -6.20 -5.28 -11.38
N GLY A 403 -7.41 -5.69 -11.76
CA GLY A 403 -7.98 -5.33 -13.06
C GLY A 403 -8.54 -3.92 -13.06
N GLU A 404 -8.56 -3.26 -14.22
CA GLU A 404 -8.98 -1.85 -14.41
C GLU A 404 -10.25 -1.49 -13.63
N SER A 405 -11.34 -2.27 -13.79
CA SER A 405 -12.61 -1.98 -13.12
C SER A 405 -12.52 -2.02 -11.60
N LYS A 406 -11.77 -2.97 -11.03
CA LYS A 406 -11.62 -3.07 -9.58
C LYS A 406 -10.72 -1.98 -9.03
N PHE A 407 -9.65 -1.63 -9.75
CA PHE A 407 -8.80 -0.51 -9.38
C PHE A 407 -9.58 0.81 -9.40
N GLN A 408 -10.38 1.02 -10.45
CA GLN A 408 -11.25 2.20 -10.54
C GLN A 408 -12.25 2.24 -9.38
N GLU A 409 -12.89 1.13 -9.02
CA GLU A 409 -13.82 1.07 -7.89
C GLU A 409 -13.14 1.39 -6.55
N LYS A 410 -11.98 0.78 -6.28
CA LYS A 410 -11.35 0.86 -4.95
C LYS A 410 -10.48 2.09 -4.74
N ILE A 411 -9.86 2.63 -5.80
CA ILE A 411 -8.91 3.75 -5.72
C ILE A 411 -9.37 4.92 -6.58
N GLY A 412 -9.77 4.66 -7.83
CA GLY A 412 -10.10 5.73 -8.80
C GLY A 412 -11.31 6.58 -8.41
N ILE A 413 -12.41 5.95 -7.99
CA ILE A 413 -13.63 6.65 -7.57
C ILE A 413 -13.39 7.47 -6.29
N PRO A 414 -12.87 6.89 -5.18
CA PRO A 414 -12.56 7.67 -3.98
C PRO A 414 -11.64 8.88 -4.24
N ASP A 415 -10.64 8.71 -5.11
CA ASP A 415 -9.75 9.80 -5.50
C ASP A 415 -10.49 10.89 -6.31
N SER A 416 -11.39 10.50 -7.22
CA SER A 416 -12.16 11.45 -8.04
C SER A 416 -13.19 12.27 -7.25
N GLU A 417 -13.63 11.76 -6.09
CA GLU A 417 -14.55 12.46 -5.18
C GLU A 417 -13.86 13.61 -4.42
N GLU A 418 -12.53 13.58 -4.30
CA GLU A 418 -11.76 14.67 -3.71
C GLU A 418 -11.73 15.90 -4.64
N PRO A 419 -11.56 17.12 -4.09
CA PRO A 419 -11.25 18.28 -4.90
C PRO A 419 -9.99 18.08 -5.73
N ARG A 420 -9.96 18.58 -6.98
CA ARG A 420 -8.86 18.35 -7.95
C ARG A 420 -7.44 18.54 -7.41
N ARG A 421 -7.22 19.54 -6.54
CA ARG A 421 -5.90 19.79 -5.94
C ARG A 421 -5.41 18.64 -5.04
N PHE A 422 -6.32 17.82 -4.51
CA PHE A 422 -6.05 16.68 -3.64
C PHE A 422 -6.12 15.34 -4.37
N HIS A 423 -6.35 15.35 -5.69
CA HIS A 423 -6.24 14.13 -6.50
C HIS A 423 -4.83 13.57 -6.41
N LEU A 424 -4.72 12.26 -6.38
CA LEU A 424 -3.47 11.55 -6.13
C LEU A 424 -2.36 11.97 -7.10
N ALA A 425 -2.66 12.05 -8.40
CA ALA A 425 -1.67 12.45 -9.41
C ALA A 425 -1.12 13.87 -9.14
N GLN A 426 -1.99 14.81 -8.77
CA GLN A 426 -1.61 16.17 -8.42
C GLN A 426 -0.77 16.20 -7.14
N GLN A 427 -1.22 15.53 -6.08
CA GLN A 427 -0.53 15.47 -4.79
C GLN A 427 0.86 14.84 -4.90
N LEU A 428 1.01 13.79 -5.72
CA LEU A 428 2.31 13.18 -6.00
C LEU A 428 3.26 14.15 -6.71
N CYS A 429 2.77 14.94 -7.67
CA CYS A 429 3.58 15.96 -8.34
C CYS A 429 3.96 17.13 -7.40
N ASP A 430 3.03 17.58 -6.55
CA ASP A 430 3.29 18.63 -5.56
C ASP A 430 4.28 18.17 -4.47
N LEU A 431 4.30 16.86 -4.16
CA LEU A 431 5.30 16.25 -3.29
C LEU A 431 6.72 16.34 -3.87
N LEU A 432 6.90 16.19 -5.17
CA LEU A 432 8.21 16.29 -5.82
C LEU A 432 8.77 17.73 -5.88
N GLN A 433 7.91 18.75 -5.72
CA GLN A 433 8.39 20.13 -5.67
C GLN A 433 9.31 20.38 -4.47
N PRO A 434 10.28 21.31 -4.54
CA PRO A 434 11.13 21.66 -3.40
C PRO A 434 10.33 22.06 -2.16
N ALA A 435 10.86 21.75 -0.97
CA ALA A 435 10.29 22.26 0.27
C ALA A 435 10.42 23.79 0.34
N THR A 436 9.36 24.44 0.82
CA THR A 436 9.32 25.89 1.05
C THR A 436 9.68 26.24 2.50
N ASN A 437 9.77 27.53 2.83
CA ASN A 437 10.12 27.98 4.18
C ASN A 437 9.19 27.37 5.24
N GLY A 438 9.77 26.64 6.20
CA GLY A 438 9.04 25.97 7.29
C GLY A 438 8.61 24.53 6.99
N GLN A 439 8.94 24.00 5.81
CA GLN A 439 8.74 22.59 5.44
C GLN A 439 10.03 21.78 5.55
N ILE A 440 9.89 20.48 5.81
CA ILE A 440 10.98 19.51 5.63
C ILE A 440 11.00 18.99 4.20
N GLY A 441 12.19 18.74 3.67
CA GLY A 441 12.38 18.04 2.40
C GLY A 441 11.90 16.58 2.48
N LEU A 442 11.60 16.00 1.32
CA LEU A 442 11.37 14.57 1.25
C LEU A 442 12.70 13.83 1.36
N SER A 443 12.67 12.65 2.00
CA SER A 443 13.77 11.71 1.87
C SER A 443 13.81 11.16 0.46
N LEU A 444 14.99 10.74 0.02
CA LEU A 444 15.18 10.18 -1.31
C LEU A 444 14.36 8.89 -1.53
N GLU A 445 14.17 8.11 -0.48
CA GLU A 445 13.30 6.92 -0.50
C GLU A 445 11.83 7.28 -0.71
N THR A 446 11.36 8.36 -0.09
CA THR A 446 9.99 8.86 -0.29
C THR A 446 9.81 9.43 -1.70
N GLU A 447 10.77 10.22 -2.21
CA GLU A 447 10.73 10.70 -3.60
C GLU A 447 10.71 9.54 -4.60
N THR A 448 11.56 8.53 -4.42
CA THR A 448 11.59 7.32 -5.24
C THR A 448 10.23 6.61 -5.22
N THR A 449 9.61 6.51 -4.05
CA THR A 449 8.28 5.89 -3.90
C THR A 449 7.19 6.70 -4.61
N VAL A 450 7.27 8.03 -4.58
CA VAL A 450 6.35 8.92 -5.31
C VAL A 450 6.48 8.68 -6.83
N LEU A 451 7.70 8.63 -7.37
CA LEU A 451 7.96 8.34 -8.78
C LEU A 451 7.45 6.96 -9.21
N GLN A 452 7.74 5.92 -8.41
CA GLN A 452 7.22 4.57 -8.65
C GLN A 452 5.69 4.51 -8.61
N THR A 453 5.05 5.33 -7.76
CA THR A 453 3.59 5.39 -7.68
C THR A 453 3.00 6.09 -8.90
N LEU A 454 3.60 7.21 -9.36
CA LEU A 454 3.21 7.86 -10.62
C LEU A 454 3.33 6.89 -11.80
N GLU A 455 4.42 6.13 -11.88
CA GLU A 455 4.65 5.10 -12.91
C GLU A 455 3.59 3.99 -12.85
N ALA A 456 3.24 3.54 -11.64
CA ALA A 456 2.20 2.55 -11.42
C ALA A 456 0.80 3.06 -11.80
N LEU A 457 0.47 4.34 -11.57
CA LEU A 457 -0.82 4.92 -11.96
C LEU A 457 -1.03 4.94 -13.47
N LEU A 458 0.05 5.01 -14.26
CA LEU A 458 -0.03 4.92 -15.72
C LEU A 458 -0.57 3.57 -16.22
N LYS A 459 -0.63 2.55 -15.37
CA LYS A 459 -1.24 1.25 -15.73
C LYS A 459 -2.77 1.29 -15.71
N SER A 460 -3.38 2.33 -15.12
CA SER A 460 -4.82 2.56 -15.14
C SER A 460 -5.18 3.61 -16.17
N ARG A 461 -6.03 3.26 -17.14
CA ARG A 461 -6.40 4.15 -18.25
C ARG A 461 -7.03 5.46 -17.77
N HIS A 462 -7.83 5.41 -16.72
CA HIS A 462 -8.49 6.58 -16.16
C HIS A 462 -7.53 7.58 -15.51
N LYS A 463 -6.34 7.14 -15.09
CA LYS A 463 -5.35 7.98 -14.41
C LYS A 463 -4.28 8.56 -15.32
N ILE A 464 -4.11 8.03 -16.53
CA ILE A 464 -3.07 8.48 -17.46
C ILE A 464 -3.15 9.99 -17.73
N SER A 465 -4.33 10.51 -18.07
CA SER A 465 -4.48 11.95 -18.38
C SER A 465 -4.20 12.82 -17.16
N GLU A 466 -4.62 12.39 -15.97
CA GLU A 466 -4.36 13.12 -14.72
C GLU A 466 -2.84 13.19 -14.43
N VAL A 467 -2.12 12.08 -14.60
CA VAL A 467 -0.66 12.02 -14.42
C VAL A 467 0.06 12.90 -15.44
N VAL A 468 -0.33 12.81 -16.72
CA VAL A 468 0.27 13.62 -17.81
C VAL A 468 0.07 15.12 -17.57
N ASP A 469 -1.13 15.52 -17.16
CA ASP A 469 -1.45 16.91 -16.88
C ASP A 469 -0.72 17.42 -15.63
N ALA A 470 -0.68 16.63 -14.55
CA ALA A 470 -0.04 17.00 -13.30
C ALA A 470 1.49 17.12 -13.42
N LEU A 471 2.13 16.23 -14.20
CA LEU A 471 3.57 16.30 -14.48
C LEU A 471 3.98 17.49 -15.35
N ALA A 472 3.00 18.13 -16.01
CA ALA A 472 3.20 19.26 -16.91
C ALA A 472 4.27 18.98 -17.99
N ILE A 473 4.16 17.82 -18.65
CA ILE A 473 5.18 17.30 -19.60
C ILE A 473 5.34 18.13 -20.88
N ASN A 474 4.47 19.12 -21.09
CA ASN A 474 4.43 19.98 -22.27
C ASN A 474 5.13 21.33 -22.05
N VAL A 475 5.75 21.55 -20.89
CA VAL A 475 6.48 22.78 -20.56
C VAL A 475 7.87 22.49 -20.01
N ASN A 476 8.81 23.38 -20.30
CA ASN A 476 10.23 23.30 -19.89
C ASN A 476 10.50 23.71 -18.43
N HIS A 477 9.46 23.92 -17.64
CA HIS A 477 9.51 24.24 -16.21
C HIS A 477 8.51 23.40 -15.42
N GLY A 478 7.98 22.33 -16.03
CA GLY A 478 7.10 21.37 -15.40
C GLY A 478 7.84 20.45 -14.43
N VAL A 479 7.07 19.70 -13.63
CA VAL A 479 7.63 18.82 -12.60
C VAL A 479 8.56 17.78 -13.21
N LEU A 480 8.19 17.15 -14.34
CA LEU A 480 9.05 16.17 -15.00
C LEU A 480 10.37 16.78 -15.50
N TYR A 481 10.33 18.02 -16.02
CA TYR A 481 11.53 18.72 -16.48
C TYR A 481 12.46 19.03 -15.30
N TYR A 482 11.89 19.50 -14.18
CA TYR A 482 12.62 19.76 -12.94
C TYR A 482 13.31 18.51 -12.41
N GLU A 483 12.59 17.39 -12.29
CA GLU A 483 13.15 16.12 -11.80
C GLU A 483 14.30 15.62 -12.68
N LEU A 484 14.16 15.72 -14.00
CA LEU A 484 15.25 15.33 -14.89
C LEU A 484 16.49 16.23 -14.78
N ARG A 485 16.30 17.55 -14.59
CA ARG A 485 17.43 18.45 -14.34
C ARG A 485 18.12 18.11 -13.02
N LYS A 486 17.36 17.72 -11.99
CA LYS A 486 17.91 17.20 -10.73
C LYS A 486 18.74 15.94 -10.99
N VAL A 487 18.24 14.99 -11.78
CA VAL A 487 18.98 13.76 -12.14
C VAL A 487 20.31 14.11 -12.83
N ILE A 488 20.30 14.94 -13.87
CA ILE A 488 21.51 15.37 -14.57
C ILE A 488 22.52 16.03 -13.63
N GLY A 489 22.02 16.86 -12.70
CA GLY A 489 22.86 17.50 -11.69
C GLY A 489 23.64 16.49 -10.84
N THR A 490 23.08 15.30 -10.60
CA THR A 490 23.76 14.23 -9.84
C THR A 490 24.72 13.38 -10.67
N LEU A 491 24.52 13.28 -12.00
CA LEU A 491 25.38 12.48 -12.89
C LEU A 491 26.78 13.07 -13.11
N HIS A 492 26.94 14.37 -12.87
CA HIS A 492 28.21 15.08 -13.04
C HIS A 492 29.05 15.14 -11.75
N VAL A 493 28.54 14.57 -10.65
CA VAL A 493 29.18 14.59 -9.34
C VAL A 493 29.97 13.29 -9.15
N GLU A 494 31.11 13.38 -8.47
CA GLU A 494 31.87 12.20 -8.06
C GLU A 494 31.04 11.30 -7.14
N GLU A 495 31.27 9.98 -7.19
CA GLU A 495 30.57 9.01 -6.35
C GLU A 495 30.71 9.37 -4.86
N HIS A 496 29.59 9.37 -4.14
CA HIS A 496 29.55 9.63 -2.72
C HIS A 496 30.26 8.53 -1.93
N ALA A 497 30.99 8.92 -0.88
CA ALA A 497 31.78 7.98 -0.06
C ALA A 497 30.90 6.93 0.66
N ASP A 498 29.68 7.29 1.05
CA ASP A 498 28.67 6.35 1.54
C ASP A 498 27.98 5.64 0.36
N ARG A 499 28.35 4.37 0.15
CA ARG A 499 27.76 3.50 -0.88
C ARG A 499 26.24 3.30 -0.70
N SER A 500 25.74 3.36 0.53
CA SER A 500 24.30 3.23 0.80
C SER A 500 23.53 4.46 0.30
N HIS A 501 24.18 5.62 0.28
CA HIS A 501 23.63 6.82 -0.35
C HIS A 501 23.62 6.68 -1.88
N GLU A 502 24.71 6.22 -2.48
CA GLU A 502 24.80 5.95 -3.93
C GLU A 502 23.71 4.99 -4.41
N LEU A 503 23.46 3.91 -3.68
CA LEU A 503 22.37 2.98 -4.02
C LEU A 503 21.00 3.66 -4.01
N ARG A 504 20.73 4.52 -3.03
CA ARG A 504 19.45 5.23 -2.95
C ARG A 504 19.31 6.24 -4.08
N GLU A 505 20.39 6.91 -4.47
CA GLU A 505 20.41 7.77 -5.66
C GLU A 505 20.19 6.98 -6.93
N LEU A 506 20.83 5.81 -7.07
CA LEU A 506 20.61 4.93 -8.21
C LEU A 506 19.14 4.48 -8.31
N GLU A 507 18.53 4.01 -7.21
CA GLU A 507 17.10 3.63 -7.18
C GLU A 507 16.19 4.80 -7.60
N TRP A 508 16.51 6.02 -7.17
CA TRP A 508 15.76 7.22 -7.52
C TRP A 508 15.92 7.62 -9.01
N ARG A 509 17.15 7.57 -9.54
CA ARG A 509 17.44 7.84 -10.96
C ARG A 509 16.73 6.83 -11.84
N GLU A 510 16.81 5.54 -11.51
CA GLU A 510 16.12 4.46 -12.24
C GLU A 510 14.60 4.67 -12.23
N ALA A 511 14.00 4.99 -11.08
CA ALA A 511 12.56 5.26 -10.99
C ALA A 511 12.13 6.46 -11.88
N THR A 512 12.97 7.48 -11.99
CA THR A 512 12.72 8.64 -12.87
C THR A 512 12.74 8.22 -14.35
N PHE A 513 13.74 7.43 -14.76
CA PHE A 513 13.83 6.95 -16.13
C PHE A 513 12.72 5.96 -16.48
N ASP A 514 12.33 5.09 -15.55
CA ASP A 514 11.21 4.16 -15.71
C ASP A 514 9.88 4.92 -15.91
N LEU A 515 9.64 6.01 -15.17
CA LEU A 515 8.46 6.85 -15.36
C LEU A 515 8.41 7.43 -16.79
N ILE A 516 9.53 7.96 -17.27
CA ILE A 516 9.65 8.52 -18.63
C ILE A 516 9.41 7.45 -19.70
N HIS A 517 10.05 6.30 -19.54
CA HIS A 517 9.88 5.17 -20.45
C HIS A 517 8.41 4.75 -20.54
N ASN A 518 7.72 4.66 -19.40
CA ASN A 518 6.32 4.29 -19.35
C ASN A 518 5.38 5.35 -19.92
N LEU A 519 5.67 6.65 -19.73
CA LEU A 519 4.93 7.75 -20.36
C LEU A 519 4.98 7.64 -21.90
N GLN A 520 6.13 7.28 -22.45
CA GLN A 520 6.31 7.13 -23.91
C GLN A 520 5.54 5.92 -24.47
N ILE A 521 5.52 4.79 -23.74
CA ILE A 521 4.89 3.55 -24.21
C ILE A 521 3.36 3.59 -24.09
N GLN A 522 2.83 4.16 -23.01
CA GLN A 522 1.43 3.95 -22.62
C GLN A 522 0.41 4.69 -23.51
N HIS A 523 0.79 5.64 -24.39
CA HIS A 523 -0.23 6.36 -25.18
C HIS A 523 0.24 6.99 -26.50
N SER A 524 0.31 6.19 -27.57
CA SER A 524 0.54 6.68 -28.95
C SER A 524 -0.51 7.68 -29.43
N GLN A 525 -1.75 7.61 -28.91
CA GLN A 525 -2.83 8.52 -29.29
C GLN A 525 -2.75 9.90 -28.62
N SER A 526 -2.07 10.04 -27.47
CA SER A 526 -1.99 11.31 -26.72
C SER A 526 -0.81 12.19 -27.13
N ARG A 527 -0.02 11.76 -28.13
CA ARG A 527 1.16 12.48 -28.64
C ARG A 527 2.09 12.92 -27.50
N VAL A 528 2.21 12.09 -26.47
CA VAL A 528 3.00 12.36 -25.26
C VAL A 528 4.45 12.65 -25.65
N GLY A 529 5.02 11.83 -26.54
CA GLY A 529 6.35 12.05 -27.09
C GLY A 529 6.51 13.40 -27.80
N GLU A 530 5.56 13.83 -28.62
CA GLU A 530 5.61 15.14 -29.29
C GLU A 530 5.63 16.29 -28.26
N LYS A 531 4.80 16.20 -27.22
CA LYS A 531 4.77 17.19 -26.12
C LYS A 531 6.10 17.25 -25.39
N MET A 532 6.70 16.10 -25.07
CA MET A 532 7.99 16.02 -24.39
C MET A 532 9.13 16.56 -25.24
N VAL A 533 9.12 16.31 -26.56
CA VAL A 533 10.08 16.90 -27.50
C VAL A 533 9.94 18.43 -27.51
N ALA A 534 8.72 18.94 -27.65
CA ALA A 534 8.45 20.38 -27.66
C ALA A 534 8.85 21.08 -26.35
N ALA A 535 8.73 20.38 -25.22
CA ALA A 535 9.16 20.86 -23.90
C ALA A 535 10.68 20.80 -23.67
N GLY A 536 11.45 20.22 -24.60
CA GLY A 536 12.90 20.03 -24.46
C GLY A 536 13.31 18.85 -23.56
N ILE A 537 12.36 18.03 -23.11
CA ILE A 537 12.62 16.88 -22.22
C ILE A 537 13.48 15.82 -22.94
N MET A 538 13.24 15.59 -24.23
CA MET A 538 14.07 14.65 -25.00
C MET A 538 15.51 15.15 -25.19
N GLY A 539 15.73 16.47 -25.25
CA GLY A 539 17.08 17.04 -25.30
C GLY A 539 17.88 16.74 -24.03
N ILE A 540 17.22 16.87 -22.88
CA ILE A 540 17.77 16.50 -21.57
C ILE A 540 18.10 15.01 -21.50
N MET A 541 17.24 14.13 -22.03
CA MET A 541 17.56 12.70 -22.08
C MET A 541 18.80 12.37 -22.92
N VAL A 542 19.10 13.18 -23.94
CA VAL A 542 20.32 13.03 -24.74
C VAL A 542 21.55 13.50 -23.96
N GLU A 543 21.42 14.51 -23.07
CA GLU A 543 22.51 14.95 -22.17
C GLU A 543 22.92 13.85 -21.16
N VAL A 544 22.08 12.84 -20.93
CA VAL A 544 22.37 11.70 -20.03
C VAL A 544 23.26 10.64 -20.70
N LEU A 545 23.25 10.55 -22.03
CA LEU A 545 24.06 9.60 -22.81
C LEU A 545 25.47 10.14 -23.02
#